data_AF-A0A935VGH8-F1
#
_entry.id   AF-A0A935VGH8-F1
#
_cell.length_a   1.000
_cell.length_b   1.000
_cell.length_c   1.000
_cell.angle_alpha   90.00
_cell.angle_beta   90.00
_cell.angle_gamma   90.00
#
_symmetry.space_group_name_H-M   'P 1'
#
loop_
_entity.id
_entity.type
_entity.pdbx_description
1 polymer ?
#
loop_
_entity_poly.entity_id
_entity_poly.type
_entity_poly.pdbx_seq_one_letter_code
_entity_poly.pdbx_strand_id
1 'polypeptide(L)'
;MLSLHKFALSTILSIIIYSMVYTQTVQPQRDLIKPFEKVVVSYSGFPGNTNDWISIAKAGSKDDVSLAWYYTGGPQSGTITFSSFEAGEYEIRGYYKNEYTVRVRKKFTISDTDPDVRLVTNKDVYLPDEEITVTYTNFMGTTSDWISVVPQGSADADLSNWKFTDGKPNGTLSFKGLKEGKYEARGYYNNQYKVMARHVFTVNKTISPQGGQFCRRALSTFYAGMGGLGSAWGRTPHEPTNMTVEGVAAMQGVMGNAIAALEAINNCIGFDINKLKSLIQRLPMLTNVQAEQEIQAIIKEIQSLLAPLKSDCLHSLFVTGVHMGAAQAHASSRICQPAPMPMALQTVIRNHLNTASDHFARFLSCAPGFPLSQFSGVPLNSSNSVEPHNHILGVHTSLIWSISLTDCCCSCDR
;
A
#
# COMPACT_ATOMS: atom_id res chain seq x y z
N MET A 1 -4.77 97.93 22.38
CA MET A 1 -5.82 98.70 21.68
C MET A 1 -5.53 98.60 20.18
N LEU A 2 -6.58 98.47 19.38
CA LEU A 2 -6.62 98.39 17.92
C LEU A 2 -6.39 97.04 17.22
N SER A 3 -7.35 96.82 16.31
CA SER A 3 -7.59 95.73 15.38
C SER A 3 -6.90 96.03 14.03
N LEU A 4 -6.64 94.99 13.23
CA LEU A 4 -7.19 94.78 11.88
C LEU A 4 -6.22 94.03 10.96
N HIS A 5 -6.73 92.91 10.44
CA HIS A 5 -6.71 92.47 9.04
C HIS A 5 -5.50 91.71 8.46
N LYS A 6 -5.87 90.48 8.05
CA LYS A 6 -5.20 89.52 7.18
C LYS A 6 -4.86 90.14 5.82
N PHE A 7 -3.75 89.71 5.22
CA PHE A 7 -3.72 88.96 3.94
C PHE A 7 -2.27 88.68 3.53
N ALA A 8 -1.95 87.39 3.34
CA ALA A 8 -1.09 86.89 2.25
C ALA A 8 -1.10 85.36 2.31
N LEU A 9 -1.82 84.73 1.38
CA LEU A 9 -1.67 83.31 1.07
C LEU A 9 -0.64 83.20 -0.06
N SER A 10 0.46 82.50 0.17
CA SER A 10 1.32 81.95 -0.88
C SER A 10 1.58 80.49 -0.57
N THR A 11 1.03 79.62 -1.40
CA THR A 11 1.09 78.16 -1.31
C THR A 11 2.44 77.66 -1.83
N ILE A 12 3.20 76.96 -0.99
CA ILE A 12 4.32 76.13 -1.41
C ILE A 12 3.85 74.67 -1.39
N LEU A 13 3.69 74.09 -2.58
CA LEU A 13 3.43 72.67 -2.80
C LEU A 13 4.76 71.91 -2.62
N SER A 14 4.96 71.27 -1.47
CA SER A 14 6.09 70.35 -1.27
C SER A 14 5.70 68.95 -1.75
N ILE A 15 6.32 68.51 -2.86
CA ILE A 15 6.19 67.14 -3.37
C ILE A 15 6.94 66.21 -2.44
N ILE A 16 6.21 65.37 -1.69
CA ILE A 16 6.77 64.25 -0.95
C ILE A 16 7.06 63.14 -1.96
N ILE A 17 8.33 62.96 -2.32
CA ILE A 17 8.78 61.79 -3.09
C ILE A 17 8.77 60.60 -2.14
N TYR A 18 7.70 59.80 -2.18
CA TYR A 18 7.70 58.46 -1.59
C TYR A 18 8.68 57.60 -2.39
N SER A 19 9.87 57.36 -1.84
CA SER A 19 10.75 56.31 -2.34
C SER A 19 10.07 54.96 -2.08
N MET A 20 9.41 54.39 -3.08
CA MET A 20 9.01 52.98 -3.03
C MET A 20 10.27 52.13 -2.91
N VAL A 21 10.52 51.60 -1.71
CA VAL A 21 11.52 50.55 -1.53
C VAL A 21 10.92 49.28 -2.11
N TYR A 22 11.13 49.04 -3.41
CA TYR A 22 10.78 47.77 -4.02
C TYR A 22 11.65 46.69 -3.39
N THR A 23 11.07 45.78 -2.61
CA THR A 23 11.80 44.63 -2.04
C THR A 23 12.19 43.71 -3.18
N GLN A 24 13.49 43.46 -3.35
CA GLN A 24 13.98 42.59 -4.41
C GLN A 24 13.73 41.14 -4.06
N THR A 25 13.28 40.36 -5.06
CA THR A 25 13.04 38.94 -4.86
C THR A 25 13.65 38.14 -6.00
N VAL A 26 14.17 36.97 -5.64
CA VAL A 26 14.44 35.87 -6.55
C VAL A 26 13.80 34.63 -5.95
N GLN A 27 13.09 33.86 -6.76
CA GLN A 27 12.41 32.66 -6.30
C GLN A 27 12.32 31.64 -7.42
N PRO A 28 12.51 30.35 -7.13
CA PRO A 28 12.15 29.33 -8.11
C PRO A 28 10.63 29.33 -8.29
N GLN A 29 10.15 28.94 -9.46
CA GLN A 29 8.70 28.74 -9.66
C GLN A 29 8.14 27.59 -8.81
N ARG A 30 9.00 26.69 -8.32
CA ARG A 30 8.69 25.59 -7.41
C ARG A 30 9.75 25.48 -6.32
N ASP A 31 9.35 25.37 -5.06
CA ASP A 31 10.29 25.19 -3.95
C ASP A 31 10.95 23.81 -3.95
N LEU A 32 10.26 22.80 -4.49
CA LEU A 32 10.78 21.46 -4.75
C LEU A 32 10.83 21.22 -6.26
N ILE A 33 12.03 21.09 -6.81
CA ILE A 33 12.26 20.85 -8.23
C ILE A 33 12.54 19.36 -8.42
N LYS A 34 11.88 18.73 -9.41
CA LYS A 34 12.06 17.30 -9.69
C LYS A 34 13.46 17.03 -10.27
N PRO A 35 13.98 15.80 -10.14
CA PRO A 35 15.22 15.42 -10.82
C PRO A 35 15.14 15.74 -12.32
N PHE A 36 16.18 16.36 -12.86
CA PHE A 36 16.31 16.73 -14.29
C PHE A 36 15.28 17.75 -14.83
N GLU A 37 14.42 18.33 -13.99
CA GLU A 37 13.57 19.48 -14.33
C GLU A 37 14.44 20.75 -14.44
N LYS A 38 14.13 21.62 -15.41
CA LYS A 38 14.81 22.91 -15.56
C LYS A 38 14.45 23.83 -14.39
N VAL A 39 15.42 24.63 -13.93
CA VAL A 39 15.16 25.61 -12.87
C VAL A 39 14.68 26.92 -13.49
N VAL A 40 13.40 27.25 -13.30
CA VAL A 40 12.84 28.54 -13.71
C VAL A 40 12.83 29.48 -12.53
N VAL A 41 13.59 30.57 -12.63
CA VAL A 41 13.73 31.61 -11.62
C VAL A 41 12.90 32.82 -12.00
N SER A 42 11.98 33.21 -11.13
CA SER A 42 11.30 34.50 -11.19
C SER A 42 12.08 35.54 -10.39
N TYR A 43 12.27 36.73 -10.96
CA TYR A 43 12.93 37.85 -10.28
C TYR A 43 12.08 39.12 -10.36
N SER A 44 12.19 39.98 -9.34
CA SER A 44 11.48 41.26 -9.28
C SER A 44 12.25 42.32 -8.51
N GLY A 45 12.01 43.58 -8.86
CA GLY A 45 12.54 44.75 -8.15
C GLY A 45 14.02 45.04 -8.41
N PHE A 46 14.60 44.47 -9.47
CA PHE A 46 16.00 44.73 -9.85
C PHE A 46 16.17 46.18 -10.34
N PRO A 47 17.38 46.78 -10.23
CA PRO A 47 17.64 48.17 -10.61
C PRO A 47 17.32 48.51 -12.07
N GLY A 48 17.35 47.51 -12.96
CA GLY A 48 17.07 47.67 -14.38
C GLY A 48 18.32 48.00 -15.19
N ASN A 49 19.51 47.65 -14.68
CA ASN A 49 20.73 47.72 -15.45
C ASN A 49 20.84 46.49 -16.35
N THR A 50 21.33 46.65 -17.58
CA THR A 50 21.51 45.55 -18.53
C THR A 50 22.48 44.47 -18.02
N ASN A 51 23.38 44.85 -17.11
CA ASN A 51 24.42 43.99 -16.54
C ASN A 51 24.05 43.51 -15.13
N ASP A 52 22.81 43.71 -14.68
CA ASP A 52 22.29 42.96 -13.54
C ASP A 52 22.23 41.47 -13.92
N TRP A 53 22.59 40.58 -12.99
CA TRP A 53 22.69 39.16 -13.30
C TRP A 53 22.20 38.29 -12.15
N ILE A 54 21.81 37.07 -12.52
CA ILE A 54 21.30 36.05 -11.61
C ILE A 54 22.10 34.78 -11.84
N SER A 55 22.47 34.10 -10.76
CA SER A 55 23.18 32.82 -10.80
C SER A 55 22.53 31.76 -9.94
N ILE A 56 22.83 30.50 -10.26
CA ILE A 56 22.61 29.35 -9.38
C ILE A 56 23.96 28.86 -8.86
N ALA A 57 24.04 28.61 -7.57
CA ALA A 57 25.22 28.08 -6.89
C ALA A 57 24.83 26.97 -5.90
N LYS A 58 25.78 26.11 -5.52
CA LYS A 58 25.56 25.16 -4.41
C LYS A 58 25.31 25.96 -3.12
N ALA A 59 24.37 25.52 -2.30
CA ALA A 59 24.06 26.19 -1.04
C ALA A 59 25.32 26.27 -0.15
N GLY A 60 25.61 27.46 0.36
CA GLY A 60 26.77 27.70 1.23
C GLY A 60 28.13 27.75 0.51
N SER A 61 28.19 27.65 -0.82
CA SER A 61 29.41 27.95 -1.58
C SER A 61 29.80 29.42 -1.46
N LYS A 62 31.08 29.77 -1.72
CA LYS A 62 31.52 31.18 -1.71
C LYS A 62 30.74 32.01 -2.73
N ASP A 63 30.55 33.30 -2.44
CA ASP A 63 29.69 34.20 -3.22
C ASP A 63 30.17 34.38 -4.69
N ASP A 64 31.47 34.22 -4.96
CA ASP A 64 32.09 34.29 -6.28
C ASP A 64 32.00 32.99 -7.10
N VAL A 65 31.50 31.91 -6.49
CA VAL A 65 31.34 30.60 -7.15
C VAL A 65 29.91 30.45 -7.65
N SER A 66 29.74 30.19 -8.94
CA SER A 66 28.45 29.88 -9.55
C SER A 66 28.55 28.67 -10.47
N LEU A 67 27.44 27.94 -10.62
CA LEU A 67 27.31 26.82 -11.56
C LEU A 67 26.83 27.29 -12.93
N ALA A 68 25.94 28.27 -12.93
CA ALA A 68 25.41 28.91 -14.12
C ALA A 68 24.92 30.32 -13.78
N TRP A 69 24.95 31.21 -14.76
CA TRP A 69 24.51 32.60 -14.61
C TRP A 69 23.93 33.13 -15.92
N TYR A 70 23.05 34.12 -15.81
CA TYR A 70 22.51 34.89 -16.94
C TYR A 70 22.33 36.36 -16.54
N TYR A 71 22.52 37.27 -17.49
CA TYR A 71 22.11 38.65 -17.33
C TYR A 71 20.58 38.77 -17.37
N THR A 72 20.01 39.69 -16.59
CA THR A 72 18.59 40.04 -16.67
C THR A 72 18.28 40.79 -17.97
N GLY A 73 19.26 41.54 -18.51
CA GLY A 73 19.15 42.27 -19.76
C GLY A 73 18.46 43.64 -19.64
N GLY A 74 18.24 44.15 -18.41
CA GLY A 74 17.66 45.48 -18.18
C GLY A 74 16.23 45.53 -17.64
N PRO A 75 15.35 44.52 -17.85
CA PRO A 75 14.09 44.45 -17.12
C PRO A 75 14.26 44.37 -15.60
N GLN A 76 13.38 45.05 -14.86
CA GLN A 76 13.38 45.03 -13.39
C GLN A 76 12.72 43.79 -12.80
N SER A 77 11.91 43.09 -13.60
CA SER A 77 11.24 41.84 -13.25
C SER A 77 11.14 40.93 -14.47
N GLY A 78 11.17 39.61 -14.26
CA GLY A 78 11.08 38.64 -15.34
C GLY A 78 11.32 37.22 -14.88
N THR A 79 11.59 36.33 -15.85
CA THR A 79 11.97 34.95 -15.58
C THR A 79 13.26 34.59 -16.31
N ILE A 80 14.07 33.71 -15.71
CA ILE A 80 15.26 33.12 -16.31
C ILE A 80 15.18 31.61 -16.13
N THR A 81 15.38 30.88 -17.22
CA THR A 81 15.36 29.42 -17.22
C THR A 81 16.80 28.90 -17.29
N PHE A 82 17.22 28.20 -16.25
CA PHE A 82 18.49 27.49 -16.22
C PHE A 82 18.30 26.04 -16.68
N SER A 83 19.39 25.39 -17.08
CA SER A 83 19.41 23.94 -17.28
C SER A 83 19.08 23.21 -15.97
N SER A 84 18.76 21.92 -16.08
CA SER A 84 18.65 21.08 -14.89
C SER A 84 20.02 20.86 -14.24
N PHE A 85 20.01 20.59 -12.94
CA PHE A 85 21.20 20.23 -12.17
C PHE A 85 20.97 18.89 -11.46
N GLU A 86 22.04 18.29 -10.96
CA GLU A 86 21.94 17.10 -10.11
C GLU A 86 21.21 17.43 -8.81
N ALA A 87 20.69 16.40 -8.16
CA ALA A 87 20.02 16.55 -6.88
C ALA A 87 20.94 17.17 -5.81
N GLY A 88 20.34 17.96 -4.92
CA GLY A 88 21.07 18.64 -3.87
C GLY A 88 20.49 19.99 -3.48
N GLU A 89 21.21 20.67 -2.60
CA GLU A 89 20.85 21.98 -2.04
C GLU A 89 21.54 23.10 -2.83
N TYR A 90 20.74 24.05 -3.30
CA TYR A 90 21.19 25.15 -4.13
C TYR A 90 20.66 26.49 -3.61
N GLU A 91 21.25 27.57 -4.11
CA GLU A 91 20.71 28.91 -3.93
C GLU A 91 20.78 29.73 -5.22
N ILE A 92 19.72 30.50 -5.44
CA ILE A 92 19.66 31.55 -6.44
C ILE A 92 20.29 32.79 -5.83
N ARG A 93 21.14 33.49 -6.58
CA ARG A 93 21.79 34.74 -6.17
C ARG A 93 21.55 35.81 -7.22
N GLY A 94 21.23 37.02 -6.79
CA GLY A 94 21.08 38.20 -7.66
C GLY A 94 22.16 39.25 -7.37
N TYR A 95 22.64 39.88 -8.43
CA TYR A 95 23.77 40.81 -8.40
C TYR A 95 23.49 42.01 -9.31
N TYR A 96 24.17 43.13 -9.05
CA TYR A 96 23.97 44.37 -9.80
C TYR A 96 25.21 44.76 -10.59
N LYS A 97 25.00 45.34 -11.77
CA LYS A 97 26.05 46.04 -12.55
C LYS A 97 27.34 45.25 -12.72
N ASN A 98 27.25 43.94 -12.93
CA ASN A 98 28.40 43.03 -13.04
C ASN A 98 29.33 43.00 -11.80
N GLU A 99 28.83 43.36 -10.62
CA GLU A 99 29.51 43.17 -9.34
C GLU A 99 29.31 41.75 -8.82
N TYR A 100 30.20 41.28 -7.94
CA TYR A 100 30.14 39.95 -7.30
C TYR A 100 29.54 39.96 -5.90
N THR A 101 29.03 41.11 -5.45
CA THR A 101 28.34 41.23 -4.16
C THR A 101 26.90 40.73 -4.30
N VAL A 102 26.56 39.63 -3.61
CA VAL A 102 25.20 39.08 -3.60
C VAL A 102 24.24 40.05 -2.94
N ARG A 103 23.20 40.48 -3.65
CA ARG A 103 22.19 41.44 -3.19
C ARG A 103 20.93 40.79 -2.67
N VAL A 104 20.56 39.67 -3.28
CA VAL A 104 19.42 38.84 -2.88
C VAL A 104 19.78 37.38 -3.06
N ARG A 105 19.33 36.52 -2.16
CA ARG A 105 19.52 35.08 -2.27
C ARG A 105 18.29 34.30 -1.82
N LYS A 106 18.07 33.13 -2.42
CA LYS A 106 16.98 32.21 -2.06
C LYS A 106 17.44 30.77 -2.22
N LYS A 107 17.30 29.98 -1.16
CA LYS A 107 17.61 28.54 -1.18
C LYS A 107 16.48 27.75 -1.82
N PHE A 108 16.84 26.65 -2.48
CA PHE A 108 15.91 25.67 -3.03
C PHE A 108 16.58 24.30 -3.13
N THR A 109 15.77 23.26 -3.27
CA THR A 109 16.24 21.87 -3.32
C THR A 109 15.83 21.23 -4.66
N ILE A 110 16.77 20.51 -5.26
CA ILE A 110 16.47 19.57 -6.35
C ILE A 110 16.42 18.18 -5.73
N SER A 111 15.26 17.53 -5.84
CA SER A 111 15.00 16.25 -5.19
C SER A 111 15.89 15.13 -5.75
N ASP A 112 16.20 14.16 -4.90
CA ASP A 112 16.92 12.94 -5.28
C ASP A 112 15.98 11.87 -5.86
N THR A 113 14.69 11.96 -5.53
CA THR A 113 13.61 11.05 -5.92
C THR A 113 12.42 11.82 -6.47
N ASP A 114 11.61 11.21 -7.33
CA ASP A 114 10.35 11.79 -7.79
C ASP A 114 9.17 11.06 -7.11
N PRO A 115 8.47 11.70 -6.15
CA PRO A 115 7.38 11.05 -5.42
C PRO A 115 6.11 10.90 -6.25
N ASP A 116 6.03 11.45 -7.47
CA ASP A 116 4.85 11.35 -8.32
C ASP A 116 4.95 10.20 -9.32
N VAL A 117 6.16 9.76 -9.65
CA VAL A 117 6.37 8.64 -10.56
C VAL A 117 5.89 7.34 -9.91
N ARG A 118 5.17 6.54 -10.68
CA ARG A 118 4.72 5.22 -10.25
C ARG A 118 5.11 4.21 -11.31
N LEU A 119 5.62 3.08 -10.87
CA LEU A 119 5.58 1.87 -11.68
C LEU A 119 5.11 0.70 -10.82
N VAL A 120 4.32 -0.18 -11.42
CA VAL A 120 3.81 -1.40 -10.80
C VAL A 120 3.82 -2.51 -11.85
N THR A 121 3.95 -3.75 -11.41
CA THR A 121 3.69 -4.90 -12.26
C THR A 121 2.21 -5.28 -12.21
N ASN A 122 1.70 -5.97 -13.22
CA ASN A 122 0.29 -6.42 -13.21
C ASN A 122 0.02 -7.55 -12.20
N LYS A 123 1.08 -8.16 -11.64
CA LYS A 123 1.03 -9.17 -10.59
C LYS A 123 2.19 -8.95 -9.61
N ASP A 124 2.00 -9.34 -8.35
CA ASP A 124 3.08 -9.41 -7.35
C ASP A 124 3.87 -10.74 -7.44
N VAL A 125 3.29 -11.74 -8.09
CA VAL A 125 3.84 -13.09 -8.26
C VAL A 125 3.62 -13.58 -9.70
N TYR A 126 4.70 -14.02 -10.34
CA TYR A 126 4.71 -14.60 -11.68
C TYR A 126 5.18 -16.05 -11.65
N LEU A 127 4.70 -16.86 -12.60
CA LEU A 127 5.26 -18.17 -12.89
C LEU A 127 6.60 -18.05 -13.63
N PRO A 128 7.46 -19.08 -13.57
CA PRO A 128 8.68 -19.09 -14.36
C PRO A 128 8.36 -18.95 -15.86
N ASP A 129 9.13 -18.11 -16.54
CA ASP A 129 9.00 -17.82 -17.97
C ASP A 129 7.68 -17.12 -18.39
N GLU A 130 6.83 -16.72 -17.42
CA GLU A 130 5.65 -15.90 -17.67
C GLU A 130 6.01 -14.45 -18.03
N GLU A 131 5.37 -13.87 -19.05
CA GLU A 131 5.60 -12.48 -19.45
C GLU A 131 5.25 -11.50 -18.31
N ILE A 132 6.12 -10.50 -18.11
CA ILE A 132 5.98 -9.50 -17.06
C ILE A 132 5.52 -8.19 -17.67
N THR A 133 4.32 -7.74 -17.30
CA THR A 133 3.80 -6.44 -17.75
C THR A 133 3.99 -5.40 -16.66
N VAL A 134 4.76 -4.36 -17.00
CA VAL A 134 4.97 -3.19 -16.14
C VAL A 134 4.07 -2.05 -16.62
N THR A 135 3.27 -1.50 -15.71
CA THR A 135 2.51 -0.27 -15.93
C THR A 135 3.22 0.88 -15.23
N TYR A 136 3.37 2.00 -15.93
CA TYR A 136 4.03 3.19 -15.41
C TYR A 136 3.20 4.44 -15.64
N THR A 137 3.28 5.37 -14.70
CA THR A 137 2.60 6.67 -14.77
C THR A 137 3.48 7.81 -14.25
N ASN A 138 3.19 9.01 -14.74
CA ASN A 138 3.86 10.25 -14.39
C ASN A 138 5.38 10.25 -14.63
N PHE A 139 5.85 9.51 -15.64
CA PHE A 139 7.21 9.67 -16.15
C PHE A 139 7.37 11.03 -16.83
N MET A 140 8.61 11.49 -16.98
CA MET A 140 8.92 12.80 -17.58
C MET A 140 8.48 12.92 -19.04
N GLY A 141 8.38 11.79 -19.74
CA GLY A 141 7.97 11.74 -21.14
C GLY A 141 9.11 12.08 -22.08
N THR A 142 10.37 11.92 -21.65
CA THR A 142 11.50 12.00 -22.58
C THR A 142 11.65 10.69 -23.33
N THR A 143 12.11 10.74 -24.59
CA THR A 143 12.35 9.53 -25.39
C THR A 143 13.45 8.64 -24.82
N SER A 144 14.23 9.15 -23.86
CA SER A 144 15.32 8.47 -23.18
C SER A 144 14.96 8.03 -21.75
N ASP A 145 13.69 8.11 -21.37
CA ASP A 145 13.19 7.50 -20.14
C ASP A 145 13.08 5.99 -20.35
N TRP A 146 13.52 5.22 -19.37
CA TRP A 146 13.58 3.76 -19.51
C TRP A 146 13.18 3.05 -18.23
N ILE A 147 12.78 1.79 -18.40
CA ILE A 147 12.40 0.88 -17.33
C ILE A 147 13.25 -0.37 -17.45
N SER A 148 13.75 -0.86 -16.32
CA SER A 148 14.43 -2.16 -16.22
C SER A 148 13.69 -3.11 -15.30
N VAL A 149 13.91 -4.41 -15.52
CA VAL A 149 13.41 -5.48 -14.67
C VAL A 149 14.58 -6.40 -14.34
N VAL A 150 15.05 -6.34 -13.10
CA VAL A 150 16.33 -6.95 -12.68
C VAL A 150 16.18 -7.71 -11.36
N PRO A 151 17.09 -8.64 -11.01
CA PRO A 151 17.10 -9.28 -9.71
C PRO A 151 17.09 -8.25 -8.57
N GLN A 152 16.35 -8.54 -7.51
CA GLN A 152 16.27 -7.64 -6.36
C GLN A 152 17.65 -7.48 -5.72
N GLY A 153 18.09 -6.23 -5.54
CA GLY A 153 19.40 -5.93 -4.96
C GLY A 153 20.55 -5.88 -5.97
N SER A 154 20.28 -6.02 -7.27
CA SER A 154 21.24 -5.69 -8.33
C SER A 154 21.75 -4.25 -8.19
N ALA A 155 22.92 -3.94 -8.75
CA ALA A 155 23.40 -2.56 -8.83
C ALA A 155 22.42 -1.67 -9.61
N ASP A 156 22.30 -0.39 -9.27
CA ASP A 156 21.36 0.54 -9.92
C ASP A 156 21.57 0.68 -11.44
N ALA A 157 22.80 0.46 -11.92
CA ALA A 157 23.17 0.50 -13.34
C ALA A 157 23.05 -0.86 -14.06
N ASP A 158 22.28 -1.82 -13.54
CA ASP A 158 22.06 -3.12 -14.18
C ASP A 158 21.14 -3.00 -15.41
N LEU A 159 21.73 -3.27 -16.58
CA LEU A 159 21.10 -3.20 -17.91
C LEU A 159 20.80 -4.58 -18.51
N SER A 160 20.70 -5.62 -17.69
CA SER A 160 20.44 -6.98 -18.18
C SER A 160 19.10 -7.14 -18.89
N ASN A 161 18.10 -6.32 -18.54
CA ASN A 161 16.77 -6.38 -19.15
C ASN A 161 16.05 -5.02 -19.00
N TRP A 162 15.99 -4.24 -20.08
CA TRP A 162 15.46 -2.88 -20.07
C TRP A 162 14.77 -2.50 -21.37
N LYS A 163 13.92 -1.49 -21.32
CA LYS A 163 13.20 -0.91 -22.47
C LYS A 163 12.96 0.59 -22.28
N PHE A 164 12.99 1.37 -23.36
CA PHE A 164 12.56 2.78 -23.34
C PHE A 164 11.03 2.88 -23.22
N THR A 165 10.56 4.00 -22.65
CA THR A 165 9.13 4.37 -22.63
C THR A 165 8.70 5.09 -23.92
N ASP A 166 9.63 5.36 -24.82
CA ASP A 166 9.43 6.04 -26.11
C ASP A 166 8.77 7.42 -25.98
N GLY A 167 9.11 8.16 -24.91
CA GLY A 167 8.60 9.52 -24.69
C GLY A 167 7.18 9.56 -24.15
N LYS A 168 6.61 8.42 -23.76
CA LYS A 168 5.30 8.38 -23.13
C LYS A 168 5.45 8.60 -21.63
N PRO A 169 4.72 9.56 -21.02
CA PRO A 169 4.72 9.73 -19.57
C PRO A 169 3.91 8.64 -18.85
N ASN A 170 3.03 7.93 -19.58
CA ASN A 170 2.20 6.86 -19.06
C ASN A 170 2.09 5.73 -20.09
N GLY A 171 2.10 4.47 -19.63
CA GLY A 171 1.92 3.34 -20.52
C GLY A 171 2.22 2.00 -19.88
N THR A 172 2.38 0.99 -20.73
CA THR A 172 2.78 -0.36 -20.35
C THR A 172 3.97 -0.84 -21.18
N LEU A 173 4.82 -1.66 -20.56
CA LEU A 173 5.92 -2.37 -21.22
C LEU A 173 5.88 -3.84 -20.83
N SER A 174 5.93 -4.72 -21.82
CA SER A 174 6.08 -6.17 -21.62
C SER A 174 7.54 -6.58 -21.62
N PHE A 175 7.96 -7.38 -20.64
CA PHE A 175 9.29 -7.95 -20.50
C PHE A 175 9.21 -9.48 -20.58
N LYS A 176 10.26 -10.10 -21.13
CA LYS A 176 10.34 -11.57 -21.18
C LYS A 176 10.28 -12.14 -19.76
N GLY A 177 9.66 -13.31 -19.65
CA GLY A 177 9.60 -14.03 -18.39
C GLY A 177 10.97 -14.43 -17.88
N LEU A 178 11.04 -14.56 -16.57
CA LEU A 178 12.28 -14.77 -15.82
C LEU A 178 12.24 -16.12 -15.10
N LYS A 179 13.40 -16.56 -14.62
CA LYS A 179 13.49 -17.74 -13.75
C LYS A 179 13.09 -17.39 -12.32
N GLU A 180 12.87 -18.41 -11.49
CA GLU A 180 12.54 -18.22 -10.09
C GLU A 180 13.52 -17.29 -9.37
N GLY A 181 13.00 -16.39 -8.55
CA GLY A 181 13.78 -15.37 -7.85
C GLY A 181 12.94 -14.19 -7.37
N LYS A 182 13.59 -13.29 -6.65
CA LYS A 182 13.03 -11.98 -6.30
C LYS A 182 13.55 -10.95 -7.28
N TYR A 183 12.67 -10.10 -7.77
CA TYR A 183 12.97 -9.13 -8.81
C TYR A 183 12.39 -7.77 -8.46
N GLU A 184 12.87 -6.74 -9.13
CA GLU A 184 12.28 -5.43 -9.08
C GLU A 184 12.26 -4.78 -10.46
N ALA A 185 11.16 -4.09 -10.74
CA ALA A 185 11.07 -3.14 -11.84
C ALA A 185 11.59 -1.79 -11.35
N ARG A 186 12.37 -1.10 -12.18
CA ARG A 186 12.98 0.21 -11.87
C ARG A 186 12.70 1.20 -12.98
N GLY A 187 12.39 2.44 -12.62
CA GLY A 187 12.19 3.55 -13.56
C GLY A 187 13.36 4.54 -13.52
N TYR A 188 13.76 5.05 -14.68
CA TYR A 188 14.90 5.96 -14.86
C TYR A 188 14.55 7.08 -15.84
N TYR A 189 15.22 8.22 -15.68
CA TYR A 189 15.05 9.38 -16.56
C TYR A 189 16.28 9.63 -17.43
N ASN A 190 16.04 10.06 -18.67
CA ASN A 190 17.03 10.69 -19.55
C ASN A 190 18.40 9.98 -19.63
N ASN A 191 18.41 8.66 -19.87
CA ASN A 191 19.61 7.81 -19.94
C ASN A 191 20.52 7.84 -18.70
N GLN A 192 20.01 8.26 -17.54
CA GLN A 192 20.74 8.20 -16.29
C GLN A 192 20.53 6.86 -15.59
N TYR A 193 21.50 6.45 -14.78
CA TYR A 193 21.46 5.17 -14.04
C TYR A 193 20.91 5.30 -12.62
N LYS A 194 20.29 6.44 -12.32
CA LYS A 194 19.70 6.69 -11.01
C LYS A 194 18.23 6.28 -11.00
N VAL A 195 17.86 5.46 -10.03
CA VAL A 195 16.51 4.91 -9.93
C VAL A 195 15.55 5.94 -9.34
N MET A 196 14.48 6.24 -10.07
CA MET A 196 13.43 7.20 -9.67
C MET A 196 12.25 6.51 -9.00
N ALA A 197 11.95 5.28 -9.41
CA ALA A 197 10.88 4.44 -8.87
C ALA A 197 11.30 2.98 -8.83
N ARG A 198 10.81 2.24 -7.85
CA ARG A 198 11.03 0.78 -7.69
C ARG A 198 9.72 0.09 -7.39
N HIS A 199 9.57 -1.14 -7.90
CA HIS A 199 8.48 -2.02 -7.55
C HIS A 199 8.98 -3.47 -7.49
N VAL A 200 8.81 -4.11 -6.34
CA VAL A 200 9.31 -5.46 -6.09
C VAL A 200 8.24 -6.49 -6.41
N PHE A 201 8.61 -7.58 -7.08
CA PHE A 201 7.76 -8.73 -7.32
C PHE A 201 8.57 -10.02 -7.21
N THR A 202 7.90 -11.16 -7.23
CA THR A 202 8.56 -12.47 -7.18
C THR A 202 8.20 -13.33 -8.37
N VAL A 203 9.17 -14.10 -8.83
CA VAL A 203 8.95 -15.21 -9.75
C VAL A 203 9.17 -16.45 -8.93
N ASN A 204 8.15 -17.29 -8.84
CA ASN A 204 8.30 -18.56 -8.17
C ASN A 204 7.49 -19.58 -8.94
N LYS A 205 7.86 -20.86 -8.80
CA LYS A 205 6.83 -21.89 -8.80
C LYS A 205 5.91 -21.62 -7.62
N THR A 206 4.96 -20.72 -7.82
CA THR A 206 3.66 -20.96 -7.24
C THR A 206 3.25 -22.29 -7.84
N ILE A 207 2.83 -23.22 -6.99
CA ILE A 207 1.95 -24.28 -7.43
C ILE A 207 0.65 -23.56 -7.82
N SER A 208 0.68 -22.83 -8.94
CA SER A 208 -0.49 -22.49 -9.69
C SER A 208 -0.97 -23.83 -10.24
N PRO A 209 -2.26 -24.14 -10.09
CA PRO A 209 -2.77 -25.46 -10.40
C PRO A 209 -2.55 -25.74 -11.87
N GLN A 210 -1.55 -26.56 -12.21
CA GLN A 210 -1.60 -27.29 -13.45
C GLN A 210 -2.75 -28.29 -13.31
N GLY A 211 -3.96 -27.89 -13.74
CA GLY A 211 -5.16 -28.75 -13.73
C GLY A 211 -6.18 -28.54 -12.60
N GLY A 212 -6.25 -27.36 -11.96
CA GLY A 212 -7.30 -27.07 -10.96
C GLY A 212 -7.19 -27.77 -9.60
N GLN A 213 -5.99 -28.26 -9.24
CA GLN A 213 -5.71 -28.95 -7.97
C GLN A 213 -5.04 -28.07 -6.91
N PHE A 214 -5.54 -28.13 -5.67
CA PHE A 214 -5.07 -27.41 -4.48
C PHE A 214 -4.42 -28.38 -3.50
N CYS A 215 -3.14 -28.19 -3.18
CA CYS A 215 -2.40 -29.12 -2.32
C CYS A 215 -1.64 -28.37 -1.21
N ARG A 216 -1.28 -29.10 -0.14
CA ARG A 216 -0.36 -28.65 0.92
C ARG A 216 -0.63 -27.21 1.40
N ARG A 217 0.26 -26.27 1.06
CA ARG A 217 0.20 -24.87 1.48
C ARG A 217 -1.12 -24.22 1.11
N ALA A 218 -1.63 -24.47 -0.09
CA ALA A 218 -2.90 -23.90 -0.55
C ALA A 218 -4.07 -24.38 0.31
N LEU A 219 -4.11 -25.67 0.66
CA LEU A 219 -5.15 -26.23 1.53
C LEU A 219 -5.05 -25.67 2.95
N SER A 220 -3.84 -25.55 3.50
CA SER A 220 -3.67 -24.98 4.85
C SER A 220 -3.99 -23.49 4.91
N THR A 221 -3.65 -22.72 3.88
CA THR A 221 -4.02 -21.30 3.78
C THR A 221 -5.53 -21.15 3.61
N PHE A 222 -6.14 -22.00 2.78
CA PHE A 222 -7.59 -22.04 2.61
C PHE A 222 -8.30 -22.32 3.95
N TYR A 223 -7.92 -23.39 4.64
CA TYR A 223 -8.45 -23.74 5.96
C TYR A 223 -8.29 -22.62 6.98
N ALA A 224 -7.09 -22.02 7.08
CA ALA A 224 -6.82 -20.92 8.00
C ALA A 224 -7.65 -19.67 7.69
N GLY A 225 -7.81 -19.33 6.41
CA GLY A 225 -8.67 -18.22 5.98
C GLY A 225 -10.13 -18.45 6.37
N MET A 226 -10.64 -19.68 6.21
CA MET A 226 -12.00 -20.04 6.61
C MET A 226 -12.17 -20.01 8.13
N GLY A 227 -11.13 -20.38 8.89
CA GLY A 227 -11.04 -20.14 10.33
C GLY A 227 -11.18 -18.65 10.69
N GLY A 228 -10.57 -17.76 9.91
CA GLY A 228 -10.72 -16.31 10.09
C GLY A 228 -12.17 -15.84 9.88
N LEU A 229 -12.82 -16.30 8.81
CA LEU A 229 -14.24 -15.99 8.53
C LEU A 229 -15.15 -16.50 9.66
N GLY A 230 -14.92 -17.72 10.12
CA GLY A 230 -15.61 -18.30 11.28
C GLY A 230 -15.38 -17.53 12.57
N SER A 231 -14.14 -17.07 12.81
CA SER A 231 -13.82 -16.27 13.99
C SER A 231 -14.50 -14.91 14.00
N ALA A 232 -14.66 -14.26 12.83
CA ALA A 232 -15.45 -13.04 12.74
C ALA A 232 -16.92 -13.32 13.04
N TRP A 233 -17.48 -14.38 12.45
CA TRP A 233 -18.86 -14.80 12.70
C TRP A 233 -19.15 -15.12 14.17
N GLY A 234 -18.29 -15.92 14.83
CA GLY A 234 -18.49 -16.27 16.24
C GLY A 234 -18.21 -15.12 17.23
N ARG A 235 -17.57 -14.03 16.77
CA ARG A 235 -17.29 -12.85 17.59
C ARG A 235 -18.49 -11.91 17.66
N THR A 236 -19.25 -11.75 16.57
CA THR A 236 -20.33 -10.75 16.50
C THR A 236 -21.32 -10.81 17.67
N PRO A 237 -21.74 -11.98 18.20
CA PRO A 237 -22.69 -12.02 19.32
C PRO A 237 -22.12 -11.50 20.65
N HIS A 238 -20.79 -11.34 20.76
CA HIS A 238 -20.11 -10.85 21.97
C HIS A 238 -19.70 -9.38 21.86
N GLU A 239 -19.96 -8.73 20.72
CA GLU A 239 -19.81 -7.29 20.59
C GLU A 239 -21.09 -6.57 21.05
N PRO A 240 -20.97 -5.35 21.63
CA PRO A 240 -22.12 -4.48 21.85
C PRO A 240 -22.81 -4.14 20.52
N THR A 241 -24.07 -3.68 20.59
CA THR A 241 -24.87 -3.32 19.41
C THR A 241 -24.09 -2.42 18.45
N ASN A 242 -23.44 -1.40 18.99
CA ASN A 242 -22.42 -0.65 18.28
C ASN A 242 -21.07 -1.30 18.59
N MET A 243 -20.54 -2.05 17.63
CA MET A 243 -19.33 -2.85 17.83
C MET A 243 -18.14 -1.99 18.22
N THR A 244 -17.24 -2.55 19.04
CA THR A 244 -16.05 -1.84 19.51
C THR A 244 -15.05 -1.63 18.37
N VAL A 245 -14.19 -0.61 18.48
CA VAL A 245 -13.14 -0.35 17.49
C VAL A 245 -12.16 -1.54 17.44
N GLU A 246 -11.79 -2.11 18.59
CA GLU A 246 -10.95 -3.30 18.63
C GLU A 246 -11.63 -4.52 18.01
N GLY A 247 -12.92 -4.71 18.29
CA GLY A 247 -13.73 -5.79 17.71
C GLY A 247 -13.80 -5.71 16.19
N VAL A 248 -14.10 -4.53 15.65
CA VAL A 248 -14.13 -4.25 14.20
C VAL A 248 -12.76 -4.49 13.59
N ALA A 249 -11.68 -3.97 14.17
CA ALA A 249 -10.32 -4.17 13.66
C ALA A 249 -9.92 -5.65 13.66
N ALA A 250 -10.28 -6.40 14.71
CA ALA A 250 -10.03 -7.83 14.78
C ALA A 250 -10.79 -8.60 13.68
N MET A 251 -12.07 -8.29 13.46
CA MET A 251 -12.88 -8.89 12.39
C MET A 251 -12.32 -8.58 11.00
N GLN A 252 -11.96 -7.32 10.75
CA GLN A 252 -11.35 -6.90 9.49
C GLN A 252 -10.04 -7.65 9.22
N GLY A 253 -9.18 -7.82 10.24
CA GLY A 253 -7.93 -8.57 10.13
C GLY A 253 -8.14 -10.04 9.77
N VAL A 254 -9.02 -10.75 10.50
CA VAL A 254 -9.25 -12.18 10.26
C VAL A 254 -10.01 -12.44 8.95
N MET A 255 -10.94 -11.56 8.55
CA MET A 255 -11.63 -11.65 7.26
C MET A 255 -10.71 -11.27 6.09
N GLY A 256 -9.70 -10.42 6.31
CA GLY A 256 -8.63 -10.16 5.35
C GLY A 256 -7.86 -11.41 4.96
N ASN A 257 -7.59 -12.31 5.91
CA ASN A 257 -6.98 -13.61 5.63
C ASN A 257 -7.90 -14.50 4.77
N ALA A 258 -9.22 -14.39 4.95
CA ALA A 258 -10.19 -15.11 4.14
C ALA A 258 -10.21 -14.62 2.68
N ILE A 259 -9.93 -13.33 2.42
CA ILE A 259 -9.78 -12.81 1.05
C ILE A 259 -8.68 -13.57 0.31
N ALA A 260 -7.47 -13.60 0.88
CA ALA A 260 -6.32 -14.25 0.24
C ALA A 260 -6.58 -15.74 -0.03
N ALA A 261 -7.26 -16.43 0.90
CA ALA A 261 -7.67 -17.81 0.74
C ALA A 261 -8.69 -18.01 -0.41
N LEU A 262 -9.69 -17.15 -0.51
CA LEU A 262 -10.73 -17.23 -1.53
C LEU A 262 -10.24 -16.81 -2.91
N GLU A 263 -9.34 -15.82 -2.98
CA GLU A 263 -8.70 -15.41 -4.24
C GLU A 263 -7.89 -16.56 -4.84
N ALA A 264 -7.22 -17.37 -4.01
CA ALA A 264 -6.48 -18.54 -4.46
C ALA A 264 -7.40 -19.58 -5.13
N ILE A 265 -8.63 -19.75 -4.64
CA ILE A 265 -9.62 -20.68 -5.19
C ILE A 265 -10.66 -19.98 -6.09
N ASN A 266 -10.48 -18.71 -6.48
CA ASN A 266 -11.54 -17.97 -7.16
C ASN A 266 -11.91 -18.60 -8.52
N ASN A 267 -10.91 -19.08 -9.26
CA ASN A 267 -11.11 -19.80 -10.53
C ASN A 267 -11.81 -21.16 -10.36
N CYS A 268 -11.98 -21.65 -9.13
CA CYS A 268 -12.68 -22.89 -8.78
C CYS A 268 -14.19 -22.67 -8.61
N ILE A 269 -14.55 -21.75 -7.73
CA ILE A 269 -15.93 -21.60 -7.24
C ILE A 269 -16.65 -20.38 -7.84
N GLY A 270 -15.92 -19.40 -8.39
CA GLY A 270 -16.50 -18.21 -8.99
C GLY A 270 -17.18 -17.28 -7.99
N PHE A 271 -16.68 -17.24 -6.74
CA PHE A 271 -17.22 -16.36 -5.71
C PHE A 271 -16.84 -14.89 -5.98
N ASP A 272 -17.82 -13.99 -5.93
CA ASP A 272 -17.56 -12.55 -6.06
C ASP A 272 -16.86 -12.00 -4.80
N ILE A 273 -15.53 -11.96 -4.85
CA ILE A 273 -14.69 -11.51 -3.74
C ILE A 273 -14.98 -10.06 -3.32
N ASN A 274 -15.58 -9.24 -4.20
CA ASN A 274 -15.92 -7.87 -3.87
C ASN A 274 -17.03 -7.78 -2.81
N LYS A 275 -17.89 -8.80 -2.69
CA LYS A 275 -18.87 -8.88 -1.60
C LYS A 275 -18.19 -8.92 -0.23
N LEU A 276 -17.15 -9.75 -0.09
CA LEU A 276 -16.38 -9.86 1.14
C LEU A 276 -15.56 -8.57 1.41
N LYS A 277 -14.89 -8.02 0.39
CA LYS A 277 -14.15 -6.75 0.50
C LYS A 277 -15.07 -5.60 0.93
N SER A 278 -16.26 -5.51 0.33
CA SER A 278 -17.28 -4.51 0.68
C SER A 278 -17.77 -4.68 2.11
N LEU A 279 -18.06 -5.92 2.55
CA LEU A 279 -18.46 -6.19 3.94
C LEU A 279 -17.39 -5.73 4.92
N ILE A 280 -16.12 -6.08 4.70
CA ILE A 280 -14.99 -5.67 5.56
C ILE A 280 -14.91 -4.15 5.70
N GLN A 281 -15.08 -3.41 4.60
CA GLN A 281 -15.07 -1.95 4.62
C GLN A 281 -16.27 -1.36 5.37
N ARG A 282 -17.43 -2.01 5.31
CA ARG A 282 -18.66 -1.54 5.94
C ARG A 282 -18.84 -1.96 7.39
N LEU A 283 -18.05 -2.93 7.90
CA LEU A 283 -18.11 -3.38 9.30
C LEU A 283 -18.20 -2.25 10.34
N PRO A 284 -17.46 -1.12 10.25
CA PRO A 284 -17.57 -0.02 11.21
C PRO A 284 -18.95 0.65 11.28
N MET A 285 -19.79 0.47 10.26
CA MET A 285 -21.11 1.08 10.14
C MET A 285 -22.26 0.11 10.49
N LEU A 286 -21.95 -1.16 10.71
CA LEU A 286 -22.95 -2.19 11.00
C LEU A 286 -23.14 -2.36 12.51
N THR A 287 -24.34 -2.77 12.89
CA THR A 287 -24.55 -3.33 14.24
C THR A 287 -23.98 -4.74 14.33
N ASN A 288 -23.77 -5.24 15.54
CA ASN A 288 -23.35 -6.63 15.77
C ASN A 288 -24.28 -7.66 15.07
N VAL A 289 -25.60 -7.46 15.11
CA VAL A 289 -26.59 -8.33 14.47
C VAL A 289 -26.53 -8.23 12.94
N GLN A 290 -26.37 -7.02 12.39
CA GLN A 290 -26.21 -6.84 10.94
C GLN A 290 -24.92 -7.51 10.44
N ALA A 291 -23.81 -7.32 11.14
CA ALA A 291 -22.54 -7.94 10.82
C ALA A 291 -22.64 -9.48 10.86
N GLU A 292 -23.29 -10.04 11.89
CA GLU A 292 -23.53 -11.49 11.99
C GLU A 292 -24.28 -12.03 10.76
N GLN A 293 -25.39 -11.36 10.40
CA GLN A 293 -26.23 -11.77 9.28
C GLN A 293 -25.50 -11.68 7.94
N GLU A 294 -24.75 -10.60 7.70
CA GLU A 294 -23.98 -10.42 6.48
C GLU A 294 -22.82 -11.43 6.36
N ILE A 295 -22.08 -11.68 7.45
CA ILE A 295 -21.02 -12.69 7.46
C ILE A 295 -21.61 -14.09 7.23
N GLN A 296 -22.74 -14.41 7.87
CA GLN A 296 -23.43 -15.69 7.69
C GLN A 296 -23.93 -15.87 6.25
N ALA A 297 -24.40 -14.80 5.59
CA ALA A 297 -24.80 -14.84 4.19
C ALA A 297 -23.62 -15.19 3.27
N ILE A 298 -22.44 -14.60 3.51
CA ILE A 298 -21.21 -14.94 2.79
C ILE A 298 -20.81 -16.40 3.01
N ILE A 299 -20.83 -16.88 4.26
CA ILE A 299 -20.51 -18.28 4.59
C ILE A 299 -21.44 -19.24 3.82
N LYS A 300 -22.74 -18.98 3.82
CA LYS A 300 -23.74 -19.82 3.12
C LYS A 300 -23.55 -19.80 1.61
N GLU A 301 -23.22 -18.63 1.03
CA GLU A 301 -22.93 -18.51 -0.40
C GLU A 301 -21.70 -19.33 -0.78
N ILE A 302 -20.59 -19.21 -0.05
CA ILE A 302 -19.38 -19.98 -0.35
C ILE A 302 -19.64 -21.48 -0.18
N GLN A 303 -20.37 -21.87 0.88
CA GLN A 303 -20.72 -23.26 1.11
C GLN A 303 -21.55 -23.84 -0.05
N SER A 304 -22.52 -23.08 -0.58
CA SER A 304 -23.35 -23.54 -1.70
C SER A 304 -22.58 -23.66 -3.02
N LEU A 305 -21.51 -22.86 -3.20
CA LEU A 305 -20.61 -22.97 -4.35
C LEU A 305 -19.66 -24.17 -4.24
N LEU A 306 -19.32 -24.60 -3.02
CA LEU A 306 -18.43 -25.73 -2.76
C LEU A 306 -19.17 -27.08 -2.75
N ALA A 307 -20.44 -27.11 -2.34
CA ALA A 307 -21.24 -28.34 -2.24
C ALA A 307 -21.34 -29.19 -3.53
N PRO A 308 -21.38 -28.61 -4.75
CA PRO A 308 -21.46 -29.40 -5.99
C PRO A 308 -20.13 -30.00 -6.47
N LEU A 309 -19.00 -29.72 -5.81
CA LEU A 309 -17.72 -30.26 -6.24
C LEU A 309 -17.67 -31.78 -6.00
N LYS A 310 -17.12 -32.54 -6.96
CA LYS A 310 -16.96 -34.00 -6.84
C LYS A 310 -16.08 -34.40 -5.65
N SER A 311 -15.07 -33.59 -5.36
CA SER A 311 -14.22 -33.78 -4.18
C SER A 311 -14.83 -33.07 -2.97
N ASP A 312 -15.21 -33.83 -1.94
CA ASP A 312 -15.71 -33.25 -0.68
C ASP A 312 -14.59 -32.60 0.15
N CYS A 313 -13.33 -32.61 -0.33
CA CYS A 313 -12.20 -32.04 0.41
C CYS A 313 -12.36 -30.55 0.70
N LEU A 314 -12.56 -29.71 -0.34
CA LEU A 314 -12.60 -28.25 -0.15
C LEU A 314 -13.81 -27.84 0.69
N HIS A 315 -14.95 -28.49 0.46
CA HIS A 315 -16.15 -28.29 1.26
C HIS A 315 -15.95 -28.73 2.72
N SER A 316 -15.30 -29.87 2.96
CA SER A 316 -14.96 -30.34 4.31
C SER A 316 -14.03 -29.36 5.03
N LEU A 317 -12.93 -28.94 4.40
CA LEU A 317 -12.00 -27.98 4.99
C LEU A 317 -12.63 -26.61 5.22
N PHE A 318 -13.55 -26.18 4.34
CA PHE A 318 -14.33 -24.97 4.52
C PHE A 318 -15.16 -25.02 5.80
N VAL A 319 -15.99 -26.04 5.95
CA VAL A 319 -16.90 -26.17 7.11
C VAL A 319 -16.10 -26.38 8.39
N THR A 320 -15.06 -27.23 8.37
CA THR A 320 -14.18 -27.41 9.53
C THR A 320 -13.52 -26.09 9.94
N GLY A 321 -13.00 -25.32 8.98
CA GLY A 321 -12.37 -24.02 9.25
C GLY A 321 -13.35 -23.04 9.89
N VAL A 322 -14.50 -22.80 9.24
CA VAL A 322 -15.51 -21.85 9.74
C VAL A 322 -15.97 -22.21 11.16
N HIS A 323 -16.28 -23.48 11.42
CA HIS A 323 -16.78 -23.87 12.74
C HIS A 323 -15.67 -23.86 13.81
N MET A 324 -14.42 -24.19 13.46
CA MET A 324 -13.30 -24.05 14.40
C MET A 324 -13.04 -22.59 14.78
N GLY A 325 -13.07 -21.69 13.80
CA GLY A 325 -12.96 -20.26 14.04
C GLY A 325 -14.06 -19.72 14.95
N ALA A 326 -15.31 -20.13 14.70
CA ALA A 326 -16.45 -19.73 15.52
C ALA A 326 -16.34 -20.28 16.96
N ALA A 327 -15.99 -21.56 17.12
CA ALA A 327 -15.75 -22.17 18.43
C ALA A 327 -14.67 -21.42 19.22
N GLN A 328 -13.56 -21.06 18.55
CA GLN A 328 -12.48 -20.29 19.14
C GLN A 328 -12.95 -18.90 19.59
N ALA A 329 -13.74 -18.20 18.77
CA ALA A 329 -14.26 -16.88 19.10
C ALA A 329 -15.21 -16.90 20.31
N HIS A 330 -16.13 -17.87 20.36
CA HIS A 330 -17.02 -18.06 21.51
C HIS A 330 -16.26 -18.41 22.79
N ALA A 331 -15.20 -19.22 22.70
CA ALA A 331 -14.35 -19.51 23.87
C ALA A 331 -13.51 -18.30 24.29
N SER A 332 -13.02 -17.53 23.32
CA SER A 332 -12.22 -16.32 23.56
C SER A 332 -13.00 -15.24 24.33
N SER A 333 -14.31 -15.10 24.09
CA SER A 333 -15.14 -14.11 24.81
C SER A 333 -15.32 -14.44 26.29
N ARG A 334 -14.86 -15.62 26.75
CA ARG A 334 -14.95 -16.07 28.14
C ARG A 334 -13.63 -16.08 28.87
N ILE A 335 -12.52 -15.75 28.21
CA ILE A 335 -11.24 -15.54 28.89
C ILE A 335 -11.44 -14.47 29.98
N CYS A 336 -10.98 -14.75 31.19
CA CYS A 336 -11.15 -13.88 32.37
C CYS A 336 -12.60 -13.64 32.82
N GLN A 337 -13.57 -14.42 32.33
CA GLN A 337 -14.95 -14.41 32.82
C GLN A 337 -15.17 -15.50 33.89
N PRO A 338 -16.29 -15.48 34.64
CA PRO A 338 -16.62 -16.52 35.59
C PRO A 338 -16.62 -17.91 34.96
N ALA A 339 -16.00 -18.86 35.67
CA ALA A 339 -15.87 -20.26 35.29
C ALA A 339 -16.66 -21.16 36.26
N PRO A 340 -17.24 -22.28 35.80
CA PRO A 340 -17.27 -22.71 34.40
C PRO A 340 -18.15 -21.80 33.53
N MET A 341 -17.90 -21.80 32.22
CA MET A 341 -18.69 -20.96 31.30
C MET A 341 -20.17 -21.38 31.33
N PRO A 342 -21.14 -20.49 31.03
CA PRO A 342 -22.55 -20.84 31.04
C PRO A 342 -22.88 -22.02 30.13
N MET A 343 -23.75 -22.94 30.58
CA MET A 343 -24.09 -24.17 29.85
C MET A 343 -24.60 -23.90 28.43
N ALA A 344 -25.37 -22.84 28.22
CA ALA A 344 -25.83 -22.44 26.88
C ALA A 344 -24.66 -22.17 25.93
N LEU A 345 -23.60 -21.51 26.40
CA LEU A 345 -22.41 -21.24 25.60
C LEU A 345 -21.54 -22.49 25.41
N GLN A 346 -21.48 -23.38 26.40
CA GLN A 346 -20.86 -24.71 26.22
C GLN A 346 -21.54 -25.46 25.09
N THR A 347 -22.88 -25.46 25.03
CA THR A 347 -23.65 -26.10 23.95
C THR A 347 -23.34 -25.48 22.59
N VAL A 348 -23.28 -24.14 22.50
CA VAL A 348 -22.91 -23.45 21.24
C VAL A 348 -21.53 -23.88 20.76
N ILE A 349 -20.51 -23.84 21.62
CA ILE A 349 -19.15 -24.24 21.26
C ILE A 349 -19.09 -25.72 20.90
N ARG A 350 -19.78 -26.58 21.66
CA ARG A 350 -19.85 -28.02 21.37
C ARG A 350 -20.46 -28.30 20.00
N ASN A 351 -21.53 -27.59 19.63
CA ASN A 351 -22.14 -27.75 18.31
C ASN A 351 -21.17 -27.38 17.19
N HIS A 352 -20.42 -26.29 17.32
CA HIS A 352 -19.38 -25.95 16.36
C HIS A 352 -18.27 -27.02 16.28
N LEU A 353 -17.78 -27.50 17.43
CA LEU A 353 -16.75 -28.54 17.46
C LEU A 353 -17.23 -29.86 16.84
N ASN A 354 -18.48 -30.25 17.07
CA ASN A 354 -19.07 -31.45 16.47
C ASN A 354 -19.19 -31.29 14.95
N THR A 355 -19.73 -30.17 14.46
CA THR A 355 -19.80 -29.90 13.01
C THR A 355 -18.41 -29.89 12.37
N ALA A 356 -17.42 -29.29 13.03
CA ALA A 356 -16.05 -29.28 12.55
C ALA A 356 -15.45 -30.70 12.47
N SER A 357 -15.69 -31.52 13.51
CA SER A 357 -15.26 -32.92 13.58
C SER A 357 -15.90 -33.77 12.48
N ASP A 358 -17.22 -33.65 12.28
CA ASP A 358 -17.97 -34.44 11.30
C ASP A 358 -17.52 -34.15 9.86
N HIS A 359 -17.22 -32.89 9.56
CA HIS A 359 -16.68 -32.51 8.24
C HIS A 359 -15.21 -32.89 8.10
N PHE A 360 -14.39 -32.75 9.16
CA PHE A 360 -12.98 -33.14 9.06
C PHE A 360 -12.80 -34.66 8.92
N ALA A 361 -13.71 -35.45 9.48
CA ALA A 361 -13.71 -36.91 9.32
C ALA A 361 -13.72 -37.33 7.84
N ARG A 362 -14.33 -36.54 6.96
CA ARG A 362 -14.38 -36.80 5.50
C ARG A 362 -13.06 -36.47 4.80
N PHE A 363 -12.21 -35.68 5.45
CA PHE A 363 -10.84 -35.38 5.03
C PHE A 363 -9.81 -36.34 5.68
N LEU A 364 -10.23 -37.26 6.56
CA LEU A 364 -9.31 -38.07 7.35
C LEU A 364 -8.45 -39.04 6.50
N SER A 365 -8.92 -39.44 5.32
CA SER A 365 -8.12 -40.21 4.35
C SER A 365 -6.86 -39.44 3.91
N CYS A 366 -6.90 -38.11 3.95
CA CYS A 366 -5.80 -37.21 3.65
C CYS A 366 -4.96 -36.86 4.87
N ALA A 367 -5.47 -37.09 6.08
CA ALA A 367 -4.81 -36.77 7.34
C ALA A 367 -4.97 -37.91 8.36
N PRO A 368 -4.51 -39.14 8.05
CA PRO A 368 -4.84 -40.33 8.84
C PRO A 368 -4.32 -40.29 10.28
N GLY A 369 -3.30 -39.47 10.55
CA GLY A 369 -2.72 -39.29 11.89
C GLY A 369 -3.48 -38.34 12.81
N PHE A 370 -4.57 -37.69 12.35
CA PHE A 370 -5.28 -36.72 13.17
C PHE A 370 -6.34 -37.40 14.07
N PRO A 371 -6.21 -37.34 15.40
CA PRO A 371 -7.21 -37.94 16.29
C PRO A 371 -8.45 -37.04 16.45
N LEU A 372 -9.59 -37.45 15.88
CA LEU A 372 -10.88 -36.75 16.00
C LEU A 372 -11.35 -36.57 17.45
N SER A 373 -10.86 -37.40 18.38
CA SER A 373 -11.14 -37.26 19.82
C SER A 373 -10.70 -35.89 20.39
N GLN A 374 -9.77 -35.19 19.73
CA GLN A 374 -9.38 -33.83 20.10
C GLN A 374 -10.55 -32.85 20.13
N PHE A 375 -11.51 -32.96 19.20
CA PHE A 375 -12.69 -32.10 19.19
C PHE A 375 -13.57 -32.34 20.42
N SER A 376 -13.83 -33.62 20.74
CA SER A 376 -14.64 -34.00 21.91
C SER A 376 -13.92 -33.75 23.25
N GLY A 377 -12.59 -33.71 23.23
CA GLY A 377 -11.74 -33.55 24.41
C GLY A 377 -11.64 -32.12 24.94
N VAL A 378 -12.24 -31.13 24.28
CA VAL A 378 -12.24 -29.74 24.77
C VAL A 378 -13.01 -29.63 26.10
N PRO A 379 -12.38 -29.18 27.21
CA PRO A 379 -12.96 -29.19 28.55
C PRO A 379 -13.87 -27.98 28.80
N LEU A 380 -15.02 -27.92 28.14
CA LEU A 380 -15.95 -26.78 28.17
C LEU A 380 -16.52 -26.46 29.57
N ASN A 381 -16.49 -27.42 30.50
CA ASN A 381 -16.94 -27.27 31.88
C ASN A 381 -15.78 -27.00 32.88
N SER A 382 -14.60 -26.64 32.37
CA SER A 382 -13.44 -26.33 33.22
C SER A 382 -13.71 -25.19 34.20
N SER A 383 -13.16 -25.29 35.40
CA SER A 383 -13.09 -24.20 36.39
C SER A 383 -12.06 -23.12 36.03
N ASN A 384 -11.26 -23.33 34.97
CA ASN A 384 -10.36 -22.35 34.40
C ASN A 384 -10.94 -21.81 33.07
N SER A 385 -11.30 -20.53 33.05
CA SER A 385 -11.96 -19.91 31.89
C SER A 385 -11.08 -19.82 30.64
N VAL A 386 -9.76 -19.97 30.77
CA VAL A 386 -8.81 -19.96 29.64
C VAL A 386 -8.66 -21.34 29.00
N GLU A 387 -8.92 -22.41 29.75
CA GLU A 387 -8.61 -23.78 29.34
C GLU A 387 -9.37 -24.23 28.07
N PRO A 388 -10.69 -23.95 27.90
CA PRO A 388 -11.39 -24.25 26.65
C PRO A 388 -10.76 -23.59 25.43
N HIS A 389 -10.38 -22.31 25.54
CA HIS A 389 -9.79 -21.54 24.46
C HIS A 389 -8.43 -22.12 24.04
N ASN A 390 -7.55 -22.39 25.02
CA ASN A 390 -6.24 -22.97 24.75
C ASN A 390 -6.33 -24.36 24.11
N HIS A 391 -7.28 -25.20 24.53
CA HIS A 391 -7.51 -26.48 23.89
C HIS A 391 -7.97 -26.32 22.45
N ILE A 392 -8.93 -25.44 22.17
CA ILE A 392 -9.40 -25.17 20.80
C ILE A 392 -8.25 -24.66 19.91
N LEU A 393 -7.38 -23.78 20.42
CA LEU A 393 -6.16 -23.37 19.70
C LEU A 393 -5.22 -24.54 19.41
N GLY A 394 -5.06 -25.46 20.36
CA GLY A 394 -4.28 -26.70 20.17
C GLY A 394 -4.87 -27.58 19.05
N VAL A 395 -6.20 -27.76 19.03
CA VAL A 395 -6.89 -28.48 17.96
C VAL A 395 -6.70 -27.76 16.62
N HIS A 396 -6.88 -26.44 16.58
CA HIS A 396 -6.74 -25.64 15.37
C HIS A 396 -5.32 -25.73 14.78
N THR A 397 -4.31 -25.64 15.65
CA THR A 397 -2.90 -25.82 15.28
C THR A 397 -2.66 -27.22 14.73
N SER A 398 -3.14 -28.26 15.41
CA SER A 398 -3.00 -29.66 14.96
C SER A 398 -3.65 -29.91 13.60
N LEU A 399 -4.80 -29.28 13.33
CA LEU A 399 -5.47 -29.32 12.03
C LEU A 399 -4.62 -28.65 10.94
N ILE A 400 -4.11 -27.44 11.18
CA ILE A 400 -3.21 -26.74 10.23
C ILE A 400 -2.01 -27.62 9.89
N TRP A 401 -1.33 -28.18 10.90
CA TRP A 401 -0.19 -29.07 10.71
C TRP A 401 -0.55 -30.30 9.87
N SER A 402 -1.66 -30.97 10.18
CA SER A 402 -2.10 -32.16 9.45
C SER A 402 -2.44 -31.85 7.99
N ILE A 403 -3.06 -30.70 7.73
CA ILE A 403 -3.37 -30.24 6.37
C ILE A 403 -2.10 -29.82 5.62
N SER A 404 -1.14 -29.16 6.28
CA SER A 404 0.11 -28.73 5.64
C SER A 404 1.02 -29.89 5.25
N LEU A 405 0.95 -31.02 5.98
CA LEU A 405 1.76 -32.21 5.74
C LEU A 405 1.10 -33.25 4.84
N THR A 406 -0.16 -33.04 4.43
CA THR A 406 -0.86 -33.99 3.55
C THR A 406 -0.26 -34.00 2.14
N ASP A 407 -0.20 -35.19 1.54
CA ASP A 407 0.07 -35.35 0.11
C ASP A 407 -1.19 -35.25 -0.75
N CYS A 408 -2.37 -35.09 -0.13
CA CYS A 408 -3.60 -34.90 -0.86
C CYS A 408 -3.64 -33.56 -1.60
N CYS A 409 -4.29 -33.62 -2.76
CA CYS A 409 -4.69 -32.49 -3.56
C CYS A 409 -6.20 -32.51 -3.76
N CYS A 410 -6.83 -31.35 -3.72
CA CYS A 410 -8.27 -31.21 -3.87
C CYS A 410 -8.54 -30.51 -5.19
N SER A 411 -9.39 -31.09 -6.04
CA SER A 411 -9.72 -30.54 -7.34
C SER A 411 -11.06 -29.80 -7.33
N CYS A 412 -11.27 -29.00 -8.36
CA CYS A 412 -12.48 -28.22 -8.59
C CYS A 412 -13.40 -28.85 -9.63
N ASP A 413 -13.25 -30.15 -9.86
CA ASP A 413 -14.07 -30.87 -10.82
C ASP A 413 -15.51 -30.92 -10.32
N ARG A 414 -16.45 -30.49 -11.17
CA ARG A 414 -17.90 -30.56 -10.94
C ARG A 414 -18.48 -31.83 -11.54
#